data_AF-A0A9P6VIC4-F1
#
_entry.id   AF-A0A9P6VIC4-F1
#
_cell.length_a   1.000
_cell.length_b   1.000
_cell.length_c   1.000
_cell.angle_alpha   90.00
_cell.angle_beta   90.00
_cell.angle_gamma   90.00
#
_symmetry.space_group_name_H-M   'P 1'
#
loop_
_entity.id
_entity.type
_entity.pdbx_description
1 polymer ?
#
loop_
_entity_poly.entity_id
_entity_poly.type
_entity_poly.pdbx_seq_one_letter_code
_entity_poly.pdbx_strand_id
1 'polypeptide(L)'
;MGSTSSHLAYKRQKDGDNVGYFYHRGQAITLVNKAIVDGTAATEGIIATVACFLQQDALAASAQATKSHHHGMCCQYYLTTARCDLTASIVLVQDPQLEPMLFNPDISVYFRQPSLYTWENAKALGIRLLNFTELHDLSDVAMNIYWGLRNLTEIVEGFKAGIEVVDRREEELQFSDRVEVLERATHTLWYSNSKDPQTTIFRLFGCATLIYIYTILRELPSELRMLKLVAMRMKDQMERAPNLNDILATFPELMLWLLFLAGSVAEAERKPFFARQASKILLMKKIEDQTNILKASQDFLWPERHSFEDEGMEDYFEDGSVTEHSATTS
;
A
#
# COMPACT_ATOMS: atom_id res chain seq x y z
N MET A 1 -3.43 -3.84 20.46
CA MET A 1 -2.45 -2.79 20.84
C MET A 1 -3.21 -1.51 21.20
N GLY A 2 -2.91 -0.89 22.34
CA GLY A 2 -3.61 0.31 22.81
C GLY A 2 -3.34 1.52 21.91
N SER A 3 -4.38 2.34 21.70
CA SER A 3 -4.28 3.60 20.96
C SER A 3 -3.34 4.57 21.69
N THR A 4 -2.26 5.01 21.06
CA THR A 4 -1.41 6.08 21.59
C THR A 4 -2.21 7.39 21.71
N SER A 5 -1.74 8.33 22.54
CA SER A 5 -2.34 9.67 22.64
C SER A 5 -2.39 10.39 21.30
N SER A 6 -1.45 10.14 20.38
CA SER A 6 -1.46 10.65 19.00
C SER A 6 -2.54 10.00 18.13
N HIS A 7 -2.77 8.69 18.26
CA HIS A 7 -3.84 7.99 17.54
C HIS A 7 -5.23 8.35 18.11
N LEU A 8 -5.34 8.56 19.43
CA LEU A 8 -6.54 9.11 20.08
C LEU A 8 -6.78 10.56 19.63
N ALA A 9 -5.75 11.40 19.62
CA ALA A 9 -5.83 12.80 19.20
C ALA A 9 -6.26 12.95 17.74
N TYR A 10 -5.79 12.04 16.89
CA TYR A 10 -6.22 11.93 15.51
C TYR A 10 -7.69 11.51 15.40
N LYS A 11 -8.09 10.44 16.10
CA LYS A 11 -9.49 9.98 16.14
C LYS A 11 -10.44 11.04 16.71
N ARG A 12 -9.96 11.86 17.66
CA ARG A 12 -10.71 12.92 18.35
C ARG A 12 -10.54 14.31 17.72
N GLN A 13 -9.99 14.44 16.50
CA GLN A 13 -9.92 15.74 15.82
C GLN A 13 -11.29 16.47 15.72
N LYS A 14 -12.41 15.73 15.82
CA LYS A 14 -13.77 16.29 15.89
C LYS A 14 -14.16 16.90 17.24
N ASP A 15 -13.50 16.53 18.34
CA ASP A 15 -13.97 16.82 19.72
C ASP A 15 -13.19 17.95 20.41
N GLY A 16 -12.27 18.62 19.71
CA GLY A 16 -11.59 19.84 20.19
C GLY A 16 -10.59 19.68 21.34
N ASP A 17 -10.55 18.53 22.02
CA ASP A 17 -9.76 18.36 23.25
C ASP A 17 -8.42 17.63 23.01
N ASN A 18 -7.51 18.31 22.29
CA ASN A 18 -6.15 17.84 22.02
C ASN A 18 -5.07 18.45 22.93
N VAL A 19 -5.48 19.14 24.01
CA VAL A 19 -4.57 19.85 24.92
C VAL A 19 -3.52 18.92 25.51
N GLY A 20 -3.91 17.71 25.91
CA GLY A 20 -2.98 16.70 26.45
C GLY A 20 -1.90 16.28 25.46
N TYR A 21 -2.24 16.09 24.18
CA TYR A 21 -1.27 15.74 23.15
C TYR A 21 -0.21 16.83 22.99
N PHE A 22 -0.64 18.09 22.82
CA PHE A 22 0.29 19.20 22.65
C PHE A 22 1.13 19.47 23.90
N TYR A 23 0.53 19.33 25.09
CA TYR A 23 1.25 19.45 26.35
C TYR A 23 2.37 18.41 26.47
N HIS A 24 2.05 17.11 26.32
CA HIS A 24 3.05 16.04 26.44
C HIS A 24 4.11 16.10 25.33
N ARG A 25 3.71 16.46 24.10
CA ARG A 25 4.66 16.66 23.00
C ARG A 25 5.61 17.82 23.31
N GLY A 26 5.10 18.95 23.81
CA GLY A 26 5.92 20.09 24.23
C GLY A 26 6.94 19.71 25.32
N GLN A 27 6.47 19.02 26.37
CA GLN A 27 7.35 18.53 27.46
C GLN A 27 8.45 17.59 26.94
N ALA A 28 8.09 16.64 26.08
CA ALA A 28 9.04 15.71 25.49
C ALA A 28 10.09 16.43 24.61
N ILE A 29 9.69 17.43 23.81
CA ILE A 29 10.63 18.26 23.05
C ILE A 29 11.59 19.01 24.00
N THR A 30 11.08 19.61 25.08
CA THR A 30 11.92 20.31 26.07
C THR A 30 12.95 19.36 26.70
N LEU A 31 12.55 18.15 27.06
CA LEU A 31 13.46 17.14 27.63
C LEU A 31 14.51 16.68 26.62
N VAL A 32 14.13 16.44 25.37
CA VAL A 32 15.05 16.07 24.29
C VAL A 32 16.08 17.18 24.05
N ASN A 33 15.62 18.43 23.92
CA ASN A 33 16.52 19.56 23.71
C ASN A 33 17.50 19.76 24.87
N LYS A 34 17.02 19.57 26.11
CA LYS A 34 17.89 19.60 27.29
C LYS A 34 18.96 18.50 27.23
N ALA A 35 18.57 17.27 26.90
CA ALA A 35 19.52 16.16 26.76
C ALA A 35 20.56 16.40 25.65
N ILE A 36 20.18 17.05 24.55
CA ILE A 36 21.11 17.46 23.47
C ILE A 36 22.13 18.47 23.99
N VAL A 37 21.66 19.53 24.67
CA VAL A 37 22.55 20.56 25.25
C VAL A 37 23.50 19.97 26.29
N ASP A 38 23.00 19.05 27.11
CA ASP A 38 23.77 18.38 28.17
C ASP A 38 24.71 17.28 27.62
N GLY A 39 24.70 17.00 26.31
CA GLY A 39 25.53 15.96 25.69
C GLY A 39 25.10 14.53 26.01
N THR A 40 23.86 14.32 26.48
CA THR A 40 23.30 13.03 26.91
C THR A 40 22.20 12.50 25.98
N ALA A 41 22.06 13.09 24.79
CA ALA A 41 21.03 12.74 23.80
C ALA A 41 21.18 11.32 23.20
N ALA A 42 22.32 10.66 23.42
CA ALA A 42 22.66 9.35 22.88
C ALA A 42 21.94 8.15 23.54
N THR A 43 20.90 8.40 24.35
CA THR A 43 20.18 7.34 25.06
C THR A 43 19.04 6.77 24.21
N GLU A 44 18.77 5.46 24.36
CA GLU A 44 17.68 4.77 23.66
C GLU A 44 16.32 5.48 23.81
N GLY A 45 16.03 6.02 25.00
CA GLY A 45 14.80 6.75 25.26
C GLY A 45 14.65 8.04 24.43
N ILE A 46 15.74 8.79 24.23
CA ILE A 46 15.74 10.00 23.40
C ILE A 46 15.59 9.62 21.92
N ILE A 47 16.30 8.59 21.47
CA ILE A 47 16.22 8.08 20.10
C ILE A 47 14.79 7.63 19.77
N ALA A 48 14.19 6.83 20.64
CA ALA A 48 12.80 6.38 20.48
C ALA A 48 11.83 7.56 20.47
N THR A 49 12.08 8.60 21.27
CA THR A 49 11.26 9.82 21.30
C THR A 49 11.36 10.58 19.98
N VAL A 50 12.56 10.79 19.45
CA VAL A 50 12.78 11.45 18.15
C VAL A 50 12.16 10.64 17.01
N ALA A 51 12.32 9.31 17.01
CA ALA A 51 11.67 8.43 16.05
C ALA A 51 10.14 8.57 16.09
N CYS A 52 9.54 8.65 17.29
CA CYS A 52 8.11 8.90 17.45
C CYS A 52 7.69 10.27 16.86
N PHE A 53 8.48 11.33 17.08
CA PHE A 53 8.19 12.64 16.48
C PHE A 53 8.30 12.62 14.97
N LEU A 54 9.35 12.01 14.43
CA LEU A 54 9.55 11.86 12.99
C LEU A 54 8.37 11.12 12.36
N GLN A 55 7.99 9.97 12.91
CA GLN A 55 6.87 9.19 12.44
C GLN A 55 5.56 9.98 12.44
N GLN A 56 5.30 10.74 13.52
CA GLN A 56 4.11 11.59 13.61
C GLN A 56 4.12 12.70 12.57
N ASP A 57 5.25 13.38 12.40
CA ASP A 57 5.38 14.50 11.47
C ASP A 57 5.29 14.04 10.02
N ALA A 58 5.84 12.86 9.72
CA ALA A 58 5.71 12.21 8.42
C ALA A 58 4.25 11.85 8.11
N LEU A 59 3.55 11.19 9.03
CA LEU A 59 2.13 10.84 8.85
C LEU A 59 1.22 12.08 8.73
N ALA A 60 1.60 13.18 9.39
CA ALA A 60 0.95 14.48 9.28
C ALA A 60 1.34 15.28 8.02
N ALA A 61 2.24 14.74 7.19
CA ALA A 61 2.80 15.40 6.00
C ALA A 61 3.48 16.75 6.28
N SER A 62 4.10 16.91 7.46
CA SER A 62 4.83 18.13 7.83
C SER A 62 6.28 18.05 7.34
N ALA A 63 6.53 18.47 6.09
CA ALA A 63 7.84 18.32 5.45
C ALA A 63 8.99 18.97 6.24
N GLN A 64 8.80 20.20 6.73
CA GLN A 64 9.85 20.91 7.48
C GLN A 64 10.20 20.21 8.80
N ALA A 65 9.18 19.80 9.57
CA ALA A 65 9.41 19.11 10.85
C ALA A 65 9.99 17.70 10.64
N THR A 66 9.47 16.99 9.63
CA THR A 66 10.01 15.69 9.20
C THR A 66 11.48 15.81 8.85
N LYS A 67 11.87 16.82 8.06
CA LYS A 67 13.28 17.06 7.70
C LYS A 67 14.16 17.31 8.91
N SER A 68 13.71 18.15 9.84
CA SER A 68 14.45 18.45 11.07
C SER A 68 14.69 17.20 11.93
N HIS A 69 13.66 16.39 12.18
CA HIS A 69 13.79 15.17 12.97
C HIS A 69 14.55 14.05 12.23
N HIS A 70 14.36 13.92 10.92
CA HIS A 70 15.07 12.95 10.08
C HIS A 70 16.57 13.22 10.06
N HIS A 71 16.98 14.48 9.87
CA HIS A 71 18.39 14.85 9.91
C HIS A 71 19.03 14.55 11.27
N GLY A 72 18.34 14.87 12.38
CA GLY A 72 18.83 14.54 13.72
C GLY A 72 19.01 13.03 13.94
N MET A 73 18.10 12.22 13.38
CA MET A 73 18.13 10.76 13.50
C MET A 73 19.26 10.12 12.68
N CYS A 74 19.48 10.56 11.44
CA CYS A 74 20.50 10.00 10.55
C CYS A 74 21.93 10.24 11.06
N CYS A 75 22.16 11.27 11.86
CA CYS A 75 23.46 11.53 12.46
C CYS A 75 23.81 10.57 13.61
N GLN A 76 22.88 9.70 14.03
CA GLN A 76 22.94 9.14 15.37
C GLN A 76 22.72 7.60 15.45
N TYR A 77 21.74 6.94 14.80
CA TYR A 77 21.47 5.49 15.07
C TYR A 77 20.74 4.67 13.98
N TYR A 78 20.87 3.33 14.04
CA TYR A 78 20.47 2.38 12.98
C TYR A 78 19.29 1.41 13.27
N LEU A 79 18.89 1.14 14.52
CA LEU A 79 18.13 -0.10 14.84
C LEU A 79 16.61 0.04 15.07
N THR A 80 16.05 1.23 15.34
CA THR A 80 14.58 1.39 15.58
C THR A 80 13.92 2.37 14.60
N THR A 81 14.62 2.68 13.51
CA THR A 81 14.41 3.91 12.73
C THR A 81 14.02 3.65 11.27
N ALA A 82 14.14 2.41 10.78
CA ALA A 82 13.90 2.06 9.37
C ALA A 82 12.49 2.46 8.88
N ARG A 83 11.43 2.17 9.64
CA ARG A 83 10.07 2.59 9.29
C ARG A 83 9.91 4.12 9.27
N CYS A 84 10.52 4.80 10.25
CA CYS A 84 10.44 6.25 10.32
C CYS A 84 11.11 6.88 9.10
N ASP A 85 12.25 6.33 8.68
CA ASP A 85 12.95 6.71 7.46
C ASP A 85 12.09 6.50 6.21
N LEU A 86 11.45 5.34 6.03
CA LEU A 86 10.52 5.12 4.90
C LEU A 86 9.41 6.16 4.85
N THR A 87 8.73 6.42 5.97
CA THR A 87 7.65 7.42 6.02
C THR A 87 8.17 8.84 5.78
N ALA A 88 9.39 9.14 6.26
CA ALA A 88 10.04 10.43 6.02
C ALA A 88 10.38 10.60 4.55
N SER A 89 10.91 9.57 3.90
CA SER A 89 11.22 9.51 2.47
C SER A 89 10.00 9.86 1.64
N ILE A 90 8.84 9.28 1.95
CA ILE A 90 7.56 9.65 1.33
C ILE A 90 7.36 11.16 1.41
N VAL A 91 7.36 11.77 2.59
CA VAL A 91 7.06 13.19 2.73
C VAL A 91 8.12 14.07 2.06
N LEU A 92 9.38 13.74 2.23
CA LEU A 92 10.53 14.52 1.77
C LEU A 92 10.85 14.33 0.28
N VAL A 93 10.27 13.33 -0.38
CA VAL A 93 10.54 12.97 -1.78
C VAL A 93 12.02 12.63 -2.00
N GLN A 94 12.53 11.71 -1.19
CA GLN A 94 13.92 11.25 -1.27
C GLN A 94 13.99 9.75 -1.00
N ASP A 95 15.03 9.09 -1.50
CA ASP A 95 15.27 7.68 -1.17
C ASP A 95 15.40 7.46 0.34
N PRO A 96 14.94 6.30 0.86
CA PRO A 96 15.26 5.86 2.23
C PRO A 96 16.77 5.85 2.44
N GLN A 97 17.24 6.45 3.52
CA GLN A 97 18.66 6.56 3.84
C GLN A 97 19.18 5.42 4.72
N LEU A 98 18.28 4.76 5.44
CA LEU A 98 18.64 3.66 6.32
C LEU A 98 18.51 2.34 5.59
N GLU A 99 19.51 1.48 5.76
CA GLU A 99 19.47 0.09 5.29
C GLU A 99 18.33 -0.69 5.97
N PRO A 100 17.78 -1.72 5.31
CA PRO A 100 16.83 -2.62 5.95
C PRO A 100 17.46 -3.30 7.16
N MET A 101 16.70 -3.46 8.25
CA MET A 101 17.18 -4.15 9.44
C MET A 101 17.53 -5.63 9.15
N LEU A 102 16.80 -6.24 8.23
CA LEU A 102 17.00 -7.61 7.78
C LEU A 102 17.24 -7.58 6.27
N PHE A 103 18.44 -8.00 5.84
CA PHE A 103 18.75 -8.16 4.43
C PHE A 103 18.92 -9.64 4.08
N ASN A 104 18.05 -10.13 3.21
CA ASN A 104 18.15 -11.42 2.56
C ASN A 104 17.88 -11.21 1.05
N PRO A 105 18.81 -11.61 0.17
CA PRO A 105 18.60 -11.44 -1.27
C PRO A 105 17.46 -12.31 -1.82
N ASP A 106 17.08 -13.38 -1.12
CA ASP A 106 15.95 -14.22 -1.51
C ASP A 106 14.63 -13.62 -1.03
N ILE A 107 13.90 -12.99 -1.96
CA ILE A 107 12.61 -12.36 -1.68
C ILE A 107 11.55 -13.37 -1.18
N SER A 108 11.71 -14.66 -1.51
CA SER A 108 10.76 -15.70 -1.10
C SER A 108 10.78 -15.94 0.41
N VAL A 109 11.88 -15.59 1.09
CA VAL A 109 11.97 -15.60 2.55
C VAL A 109 10.97 -14.61 3.16
N TYR A 110 10.81 -13.44 2.52
CA TYR A 110 9.89 -12.39 2.98
C TYR A 110 8.46 -12.61 2.53
N PHE A 111 8.24 -12.99 1.27
CA PHE A 111 6.88 -13.06 0.72
C PHE A 111 6.27 -14.46 0.77
N ARG A 112 7.00 -15.49 1.22
CA ARG A 112 6.66 -16.91 1.05
C ARG A 112 6.66 -17.29 -0.43
N GLN A 113 6.76 -18.59 -0.74
CA GLN A 113 6.65 -19.07 -2.11
C GLN A 113 5.30 -18.64 -2.72
N PRO A 114 5.28 -18.17 -3.98
CA PRO A 114 4.03 -17.76 -4.61
C PRO A 114 3.20 -19.01 -4.93
N SER A 115 1.87 -18.88 -4.84
CA SER A 115 0.98 -19.84 -5.49
C SER A 115 1.21 -19.82 -7.00
N LEU A 116 0.76 -20.87 -7.72
CA LEU A 116 0.85 -20.90 -9.18
C LEU A 116 0.17 -19.67 -9.82
N TYR A 117 -1.03 -19.34 -9.35
CA TYR A 117 -1.78 -18.17 -9.82
C TYR A 117 -1.04 -16.85 -9.54
N THR A 118 -0.50 -16.67 -8.33
CA THR A 118 0.28 -15.47 -8.00
C THR A 118 1.49 -15.34 -8.92
N TRP A 119 2.23 -16.42 -9.14
CA TRP A 119 3.42 -16.43 -9.99
C TRP A 119 3.10 -16.11 -11.45
N GLU A 120 2.08 -16.76 -12.02
CA GLU A 120 1.67 -16.54 -13.41
C GLU A 120 1.23 -15.09 -13.65
N ASN A 121 0.42 -14.53 -12.74
CA ASN A 121 -0.03 -13.15 -12.84
C ASN A 121 1.11 -12.14 -12.63
N ALA A 122 2.01 -12.39 -11.68
CA ALA A 122 3.20 -11.56 -11.47
C ALA A 122 4.07 -11.51 -12.73
N LYS A 123 4.36 -12.69 -13.31
CA LYS A 123 5.14 -12.83 -14.53
C LYS A 123 4.47 -12.16 -15.72
N ALA A 124 3.15 -12.34 -15.87
CA ALA A 124 2.38 -11.69 -16.93
C ALA A 124 2.44 -10.16 -16.82
N LEU A 125 2.30 -9.61 -15.61
CA LEU A 125 2.46 -8.17 -15.37
C LEU A 125 3.88 -7.70 -15.73
N GLY A 126 4.91 -8.40 -15.25
CA GLY A 126 6.31 -8.09 -15.53
C GLY A 126 6.62 -8.06 -17.03
N ILE A 127 6.19 -9.08 -17.78
CA ILE A 127 6.38 -9.15 -19.24
C ILE A 127 5.64 -8.00 -19.94
N ARG A 128 4.40 -7.69 -19.54
CA ARG A 128 3.64 -6.58 -20.14
C ARG A 128 4.31 -5.23 -19.88
N LEU A 129 4.81 -5.00 -18.67
CA LEU A 129 5.55 -3.78 -18.31
C LEU A 129 6.87 -3.69 -19.09
N LEU A 130 7.60 -4.80 -19.22
CA LEU A 130 8.83 -4.87 -20.01
C LEU A 130 8.56 -4.53 -21.48
N ASN A 131 7.54 -5.13 -22.08
CA ASN A 131 7.19 -4.87 -23.48
C ASN A 131 6.72 -3.44 -23.72
N PHE A 132 6.08 -2.81 -22.73
CA PHE A 132 5.59 -1.44 -22.85
C PHE A 132 6.68 -0.39 -22.61
N THR A 133 7.60 -0.65 -21.68
CA THR A 133 8.56 0.35 -21.20
C THR A 133 10.00 0.10 -21.65
N GLU A 134 10.33 -1.14 -22.03
CA GLU A 134 11.69 -1.63 -22.29
C GLU A 134 12.63 -1.55 -21.06
N LEU A 135 12.08 -1.33 -19.85
CA LEU A 135 12.84 -1.18 -18.61
C LEU A 135 12.82 -2.50 -17.81
N HIS A 136 13.82 -3.34 -18.04
CA HIS A 136 13.94 -4.66 -17.40
C HIS A 136 13.95 -4.59 -15.87
N ASP A 137 14.86 -3.79 -15.30
CA ASP A 137 15.04 -3.72 -13.84
C ASP A 137 13.77 -3.28 -13.10
N LEU A 138 13.06 -2.27 -13.63
CA LEU A 138 11.81 -1.80 -13.02
C LEU A 138 10.66 -2.79 -13.20
N SER A 139 10.65 -3.53 -14.31
CA SER A 139 9.64 -4.57 -14.57
C SER A 139 9.80 -5.75 -13.60
N ASP A 140 11.04 -6.16 -13.32
CA ASP A 140 11.34 -7.20 -12.33
C ASP A 140 10.95 -6.75 -10.91
N VAL A 141 11.28 -5.50 -10.54
CA VAL A 141 10.88 -4.94 -9.25
C VAL A 141 9.34 -4.88 -9.14
N ALA A 142 8.64 -4.46 -10.19
CA ALA A 142 7.18 -4.43 -10.21
C ALA A 142 6.55 -5.83 -10.08
N MET A 143 7.12 -6.84 -10.74
CA MET A 143 6.72 -8.24 -10.59
C MET A 143 6.86 -8.71 -9.14
N ASN A 144 8.00 -8.42 -8.50
CA ASN A 144 8.26 -8.80 -7.12
C ASN A 144 7.32 -8.08 -6.13
N ILE A 145 7.01 -6.81 -6.39
CA ILE A 145 6.02 -6.05 -5.61
C ILE A 145 4.63 -6.66 -5.74
N TYR A 146 4.23 -7.05 -6.96
CA TYR A 146 2.93 -7.70 -7.18
C TYR A 146 2.81 -9.03 -6.42
N TRP A 147 3.85 -9.86 -6.48
CA TRP A 147 3.93 -11.09 -5.68
C TRP A 147 3.81 -10.78 -4.18
N GLY A 148 4.63 -9.84 -3.68
CA GLY A 148 4.58 -9.46 -2.27
C GLY A 148 3.22 -8.92 -1.84
N LEU A 149 2.56 -8.10 -2.67
CA LEU A 149 1.22 -7.59 -2.40
C LEU A 149 0.21 -8.72 -2.22
N ARG A 150 0.17 -9.69 -3.14
CA ARG A 150 -0.77 -10.81 -3.06
C ARG A 150 -0.52 -11.67 -1.83
N ASN A 151 0.70 -12.17 -1.65
CA ASN A 151 1.00 -13.07 -0.55
C ASN A 151 0.82 -12.41 0.82
N LEU A 152 1.24 -11.15 0.99
CA LEU A 152 1.04 -10.46 2.27
C LEU A 152 -0.44 -10.16 2.54
N THR A 153 -1.24 -9.93 1.49
CA THR A 153 -2.69 -9.76 1.64
C THR A 153 -3.36 -11.07 2.06
N GLU A 154 -3.00 -12.20 1.45
CA GLU A 154 -3.48 -13.53 1.85
C GLU A 154 -3.15 -13.82 3.32
N ILE A 155 -1.97 -13.43 3.79
CA ILE A 155 -1.60 -13.57 5.21
C ILE A 155 -2.53 -12.72 6.10
N VAL A 156 -2.80 -11.46 5.73
CA VAL A 156 -3.73 -10.59 6.47
C VAL A 156 -5.15 -11.15 6.48
N GLU A 157 -5.65 -11.65 5.35
CA GLU A 157 -6.94 -12.31 5.25
C GLU A 157 -6.97 -13.59 6.11
N GLY A 158 -5.89 -14.37 6.10
CA GLY A 158 -5.71 -15.55 6.93
C GLY A 158 -5.72 -15.24 8.43
N PHE A 159 -5.12 -14.13 8.87
CA PHE A 159 -5.19 -13.67 10.26
C PHE A 159 -6.64 -13.31 10.63
N LYS A 160 -7.35 -12.62 9.75
CA LYS A 160 -8.76 -12.23 9.97
C LYS A 160 -9.69 -13.43 10.03
N ALA A 161 -9.40 -14.46 9.25
CA ALA A 161 -10.14 -15.73 9.25
C ALA A 161 -9.74 -16.67 10.42
N GLY A 162 -8.70 -16.36 11.17
CA GLY A 162 -8.17 -17.23 12.23
C GLY A 162 -7.45 -18.48 11.72
N ILE A 163 -7.04 -18.49 10.44
CA ILE A 163 -6.30 -19.58 9.79
C ILE A 163 -4.80 -19.41 10.03
N GLU A 164 -4.31 -18.17 9.92
CA GLU A 164 -2.90 -17.85 10.14
C GLU A 164 -2.62 -17.60 11.63
N VAL A 165 -1.46 -18.06 12.09
CA VAL A 165 -0.99 -17.85 13.47
C VAL A 165 0.06 -16.75 13.45
N VAL A 166 -0.14 -15.73 14.29
CA VAL A 166 0.84 -14.64 14.47
C VAL A 166 2.18 -15.25 14.88
N ASP A 167 3.25 -14.91 14.16
CA ASP A 167 4.62 -15.35 14.45
C ASP A 167 4.92 -15.10 15.94
N ARG A 168 5.20 -16.16 16.71
CA ARG A 168 5.29 -16.07 18.19
C ARG A 168 6.72 -16.01 18.70
N ARG A 169 7.71 -16.30 17.85
CA ARG A 169 9.12 -16.32 18.26
C ARG A 169 9.82 -15.07 17.76
N GLU A 170 10.64 -14.47 18.62
CA GLU A 170 11.47 -13.30 18.27
C GLU A 170 12.48 -13.60 17.14
N GLU A 171 12.79 -14.88 16.95
CA GLU A 171 13.69 -15.38 15.89
C GLU A 171 12.98 -15.56 14.53
N GLU A 172 11.65 -15.51 14.50
CA GLU A 172 10.86 -15.64 13.27
C GLU A 172 10.65 -14.26 12.62
N LEU A 173 10.79 -14.23 11.29
CA LEU A 173 10.57 -13.05 10.47
C LEU A 173 9.14 -12.52 10.67
N GLN A 174 9.02 -11.36 11.31
CA GLN A 174 7.74 -10.78 11.67
C GLN A 174 7.02 -10.23 10.43
N PHE A 175 5.69 -10.19 10.47
CA PHE A 175 4.89 -9.58 9.39
C PHE A 175 5.32 -8.13 9.08
N SER A 176 5.70 -7.35 10.09
CA SER A 176 6.20 -5.99 9.91
C SER A 176 7.44 -5.90 9.03
N ASP A 177 8.33 -6.90 9.15
CA ASP A 177 9.59 -6.95 8.42
C ASP A 177 9.33 -7.28 6.95
N ARG A 178 8.37 -8.19 6.70
CA ARG A 178 7.90 -8.52 5.35
C ARG A 178 7.31 -7.30 4.65
N VAL A 179 6.49 -6.53 5.36
CA VAL A 179 5.91 -5.29 4.86
C VAL A 179 6.99 -4.22 4.62
N GLU A 180 8.03 -4.15 5.47
CA GLU A 180 9.15 -3.23 5.26
C GLU A 180 9.88 -3.54 3.93
N VAL A 181 10.16 -4.80 3.64
CA VAL A 181 10.82 -5.20 2.37
C VAL A 181 9.95 -4.83 1.17
N LEU A 182 8.65 -5.09 1.23
CA LEU A 182 7.71 -4.66 0.19
C LEU A 182 7.73 -3.14 0.00
N GLU A 183 7.72 -2.39 1.10
CA GLU A 183 7.73 -0.93 1.08
C GLU A 183 9.03 -0.38 0.46
N ARG A 184 10.19 -0.96 0.79
CA ARG A 184 11.48 -0.59 0.19
C ARG A 184 11.54 -0.86 -1.31
N ALA A 185 11.10 -2.04 -1.75
CA ALA A 185 10.99 -2.34 -3.18
C ALA A 185 10.07 -1.32 -3.89
N THR A 186 8.98 -0.93 -3.22
CA THR A 186 8.05 0.08 -3.74
C THR A 186 8.70 1.46 -3.89
N HIS A 187 9.56 1.85 -2.94
CA HIS A 187 10.33 3.09 -3.04
C HIS A 187 11.27 3.09 -4.26
N THR A 188 11.84 1.95 -4.65
CA THR A 188 12.65 1.84 -5.88
C THR A 188 11.85 2.21 -7.14
N LEU A 189 10.57 1.80 -7.22
CA LEU A 189 9.70 2.22 -8.34
C LEU A 189 9.32 3.69 -8.26
N TRP A 190 9.06 4.20 -7.05
CA TRP A 190 8.67 5.59 -6.90
C TRP A 190 9.80 6.55 -7.29
N TYR A 191 11.01 6.30 -6.79
CA TYR A 191 12.16 7.18 -7.02
C TYR A 191 12.96 6.84 -8.27
N SER A 192 12.46 6.00 -9.16
CA SER A 192 13.11 5.76 -10.45
C SER A 192 13.32 7.11 -11.15
N ASN A 193 14.55 7.63 -11.12
CA ASN A 193 14.86 9.05 -11.28
C ASN A 193 14.93 9.47 -12.76
N SER A 194 14.24 8.73 -13.62
CA SER A 194 14.26 8.96 -15.05
C SER A 194 13.31 10.09 -15.43
N LYS A 195 13.80 11.05 -16.22
CA LYS A 195 12.90 11.97 -16.93
C LYS A 195 12.09 11.27 -18.03
N ASP A 196 12.33 9.97 -18.24
CA ASP A 196 11.64 9.14 -19.20
C ASP A 196 10.14 9.02 -18.86
N PRO A 197 9.25 9.46 -19.76
CA PRO A 197 7.81 9.25 -19.65
C PRO A 197 7.39 7.80 -19.41
N GLN A 198 8.19 6.82 -19.86
CA GLN A 198 7.89 5.39 -19.65
C GLN A 198 7.96 4.98 -18.18
N THR A 199 8.66 5.74 -17.33
CA THR A 199 8.67 5.47 -15.88
C THR A 199 7.38 5.81 -15.17
N THR A 200 6.44 6.49 -15.84
CA THR A 200 5.20 6.96 -15.21
C THR A 200 4.39 5.81 -14.63
N ILE A 201 4.23 4.69 -15.37
CA ILE A 201 3.45 3.55 -14.89
C ILE A 201 4.04 2.94 -13.61
N PHE A 202 5.37 2.86 -13.51
CA PHE A 202 6.05 2.38 -12.31
C PHE A 202 5.84 3.31 -11.12
N ARG A 203 5.93 4.63 -11.32
CA ARG A 203 5.67 5.61 -10.25
C ARG A 203 4.22 5.58 -9.78
N LEU A 204 3.28 5.45 -10.71
CA LEU A 204 1.86 5.30 -10.40
C LEU A 204 1.67 4.03 -9.57
N PHE A 205 2.16 2.89 -10.05
CA PHE A 205 2.06 1.62 -9.34
C PHE A 205 2.70 1.69 -7.95
N GLY A 206 3.86 2.34 -7.82
CA GLY A 206 4.51 2.58 -6.53
C GLY A 206 3.65 3.43 -5.57
N CYS A 207 3.06 4.52 -6.06
CA CYS A 207 2.17 5.36 -5.26
C CYS A 207 0.96 4.58 -4.73
N ALA A 208 0.28 3.82 -5.60
CA ALA A 208 -0.87 3.02 -5.20
C ALA A 208 -0.50 1.89 -4.24
N THR A 209 0.65 1.25 -4.46
CA THR A 209 1.20 0.23 -3.58
C THR A 209 1.48 0.79 -2.19
N LEU A 210 2.04 2.00 -2.07
CA LEU A 210 2.21 2.63 -0.76
C LEU A 210 0.87 2.92 -0.09
N ILE A 211 -0.11 3.45 -0.82
CA ILE A 211 -1.47 3.63 -0.27
C ILE A 211 -1.99 2.29 0.27
N TYR A 212 -1.88 1.22 -0.50
CA TYR A 212 -2.31 -0.12 -0.12
C TYR A 212 -1.57 -0.67 1.11
N ILE A 213 -0.24 -0.54 1.15
CA ILE A 213 0.58 -0.94 2.30
C ILE A 213 0.08 -0.24 3.56
N TYR A 214 -0.13 1.07 3.50
CA TYR A 214 -0.50 1.84 4.68
C TYR A 214 -1.94 1.64 5.12
N THR A 215 -2.90 1.52 4.18
CA THR A 215 -4.32 1.38 4.53
C THR A 215 -4.74 -0.06 4.79
N ILE A 216 -4.21 -1.03 4.03
CA ILE A 216 -4.62 -2.43 4.10
C ILE A 216 -3.65 -3.26 4.93
N LEU A 217 -2.35 -3.24 4.62
CA LEU A 217 -1.38 -4.11 5.31
C LEU A 217 -1.02 -3.59 6.70
N ARG A 218 -0.94 -2.27 6.87
CA ARG A 218 -0.65 -1.61 8.17
C ARG A 218 -1.89 -1.10 8.90
N GLU A 219 -3.07 -1.23 8.28
CA GLU A 219 -4.37 -0.83 8.82
C GLU A 219 -4.40 0.61 9.39
N LEU A 220 -3.68 1.53 8.75
CA LEU A 220 -3.71 2.93 9.15
C LEU A 220 -4.94 3.65 8.58
N PRO A 221 -5.46 4.68 9.27
CA PRO A 221 -6.61 5.45 8.78
C PRO A 221 -6.37 6.09 7.41
N SER A 222 -7.37 6.03 6.53
CA SER A 222 -7.33 6.61 5.18
C SER A 222 -7.23 8.14 5.18
N GLU A 223 -7.59 8.81 6.28
CA GLU A 223 -7.64 10.27 6.34
C GLU A 223 -6.26 10.90 6.62
N LEU A 224 -5.20 10.08 6.76
CA LEU A 224 -3.85 10.53 7.04
C LEU A 224 -3.38 11.50 5.95
N ARG A 225 -2.76 12.60 6.37
CA ARG A 225 -2.30 13.65 5.44
C ARG A 225 -1.22 13.13 4.50
N MET A 226 -0.38 12.22 4.96
CA MET A 226 0.60 11.53 4.10
C MET A 226 -0.07 10.80 2.93
N LEU A 227 -1.19 10.10 3.15
CA LEU A 227 -1.89 9.38 2.08
C LEU A 227 -2.54 10.33 1.08
N LYS A 228 -3.12 11.43 1.57
CA LYS A 228 -3.63 12.53 0.74
C LYS A 228 -2.54 13.15 -0.13
N LEU A 229 -1.33 13.32 0.44
CA LEU A 229 -0.15 13.80 -0.27
C LEU A 229 0.29 12.82 -1.37
N VAL A 230 0.30 11.51 -1.09
CA VAL A 230 0.61 10.47 -2.10
C VAL A 230 -0.41 10.51 -3.24
N ALA A 231 -1.72 10.53 -2.93
CA ALA A 231 -2.76 10.64 -3.95
C ALA A 231 -2.65 11.93 -4.77
N MET A 232 -2.37 13.08 -4.15
CA MET A 232 -2.10 14.33 -4.87
C MET A 232 -0.98 14.17 -5.89
N ARG A 233 0.15 13.60 -5.47
CA ARG A 233 1.30 13.38 -6.38
C ARG A 233 0.94 12.43 -7.49
N MET A 234 0.16 11.38 -7.21
CA MET A 234 -0.31 10.47 -8.24
C MET A 234 -1.15 11.20 -9.30
N LYS A 235 -2.07 12.07 -8.88
CA LYS A 235 -2.81 12.96 -9.79
C LYS A 235 -1.86 13.83 -10.63
N ASP A 236 -0.90 14.49 -9.99
CA ASP A 236 0.06 15.36 -10.68
C ASP A 236 0.91 14.59 -11.71
N GLN A 237 1.30 13.34 -11.41
CA GLN A 237 2.00 12.47 -12.36
C GLN A 237 1.10 12.13 -13.55
N MET A 238 -0.15 11.75 -13.31
CA MET A 238 -1.11 11.45 -14.38
C MET A 238 -1.36 12.66 -15.28
N GLU A 239 -1.53 13.86 -14.72
CA GLU A 239 -1.76 15.08 -15.50
C GLU A 239 -0.55 15.49 -16.35
N ARG A 240 0.66 15.10 -15.94
CA ARG A 240 1.90 15.38 -16.68
C ARG A 240 2.29 14.26 -17.65
N ALA A 241 1.60 13.13 -17.62
CA ALA A 241 1.92 11.96 -18.43
C ALA A 241 1.42 12.13 -19.87
N PRO A 242 2.31 12.30 -20.87
CA PRO A 242 1.89 12.50 -22.25
C PRO A 242 1.21 11.25 -22.84
N ASN A 243 1.57 10.07 -22.34
CA ASN A 243 1.08 8.75 -22.75
C ASN A 243 -0.01 8.20 -21.80
N LEU A 244 -0.71 9.05 -21.03
CA LEU A 244 -1.69 8.57 -20.06
C LEU A 244 -2.77 7.67 -20.69
N ASN A 245 -3.29 8.06 -21.86
CA ASN A 245 -4.33 7.27 -22.54
C ASN A 245 -3.81 5.90 -22.97
N ASP A 246 -2.56 5.82 -23.43
CA ASP A 246 -1.92 4.55 -23.81
C ASP A 246 -1.75 3.64 -22.59
N ILE A 247 -1.36 4.21 -21.44
CA ILE A 247 -1.28 3.49 -20.17
C ILE A 247 -2.66 2.98 -19.74
N LEU A 248 -3.70 3.83 -19.80
CA LEU A 248 -5.08 3.47 -19.44
C LEU A 248 -5.63 2.35 -20.32
N ALA A 249 -5.29 2.35 -21.62
CA ALA A 249 -5.72 1.32 -22.57
C ALA A 249 -4.90 0.03 -22.41
N THR A 250 -3.61 0.13 -22.12
CA THR A 250 -2.70 -1.03 -22.04
C THR A 250 -2.82 -1.78 -20.71
N PHE A 251 -3.11 -1.08 -19.60
CA PHE A 251 -3.16 -1.65 -18.25
C PHE A 251 -4.48 -1.33 -17.51
N PRO A 252 -5.65 -1.64 -18.07
CA PRO A 252 -6.92 -1.17 -17.52
C PRO A 252 -7.21 -1.71 -16.10
N GLU A 253 -6.86 -2.96 -15.80
CA GLU A 253 -7.06 -3.57 -14.47
C GLU A 253 -6.19 -2.87 -13.41
N LEU A 254 -4.89 -2.73 -13.67
CA LEU A 254 -3.95 -2.03 -12.80
C LEU A 254 -4.39 -0.57 -12.59
N MET A 255 -4.80 0.10 -13.66
CA MET A 255 -5.22 1.50 -13.58
C MET A 255 -6.52 1.67 -12.80
N LEU A 256 -7.50 0.78 -12.95
CA LEU A 256 -8.71 0.80 -12.11
C LEU A 256 -8.38 0.62 -10.64
N TRP A 257 -7.59 -0.40 -10.28
CA TRP A 257 -7.15 -0.65 -8.91
C TRP A 257 -6.48 0.58 -8.30
N LEU A 258 -5.55 1.18 -9.03
CA LEU A 258 -4.82 2.38 -8.65
C LEU A 258 -5.73 3.60 -8.44
N LEU A 259 -6.69 3.81 -9.35
CA LEU A 259 -7.65 4.92 -9.28
C LEU A 259 -8.61 4.79 -8.10
N PHE A 260 -9.09 3.57 -7.80
CA PHE A 260 -9.94 3.32 -6.64
C PHE A 260 -9.18 3.54 -5.33
N LEU A 261 -7.96 3.05 -5.21
CA LEU A 261 -7.12 3.28 -4.04
C LEU A 261 -6.85 4.76 -3.82
N ALA A 262 -6.36 5.47 -4.84
CA ALA A 262 -6.10 6.90 -4.71
C ALA A 262 -7.36 7.71 -4.42
N GLY A 263 -8.49 7.37 -5.06
CA GLY A 263 -9.79 8.00 -4.81
C GLY A 263 -10.30 7.80 -3.38
N SER A 264 -9.99 6.66 -2.75
CA SER A 264 -10.41 6.36 -1.37
C SER A 264 -9.74 7.28 -0.34
N VAL A 265 -8.47 7.66 -0.56
CA VAL A 265 -7.68 8.50 0.36
C VAL A 265 -7.58 9.97 -0.06
N ALA A 266 -7.96 10.29 -1.30
CA ALA A 266 -7.88 11.65 -1.84
C ALA A 266 -8.75 12.66 -1.07
N GLU A 267 -8.31 13.92 -1.09
CA GLU A 267 -9.13 15.06 -0.64
C GLU A 267 -10.37 15.22 -1.51
N ALA A 268 -11.46 15.75 -0.92
CA ALA A 268 -12.77 15.86 -1.56
C ALA A 268 -12.71 16.54 -2.94
N GLU A 269 -11.91 17.60 -3.07
CA GLU A 269 -11.71 18.36 -4.30
C GLU A 269 -11.04 17.55 -5.43
N ARG A 270 -10.27 16.51 -5.07
CA ARG A 270 -9.51 15.69 -6.02
C ARG A 270 -10.21 14.38 -6.38
N LYS A 271 -11.16 13.90 -5.57
CA LYS A 271 -11.95 12.69 -5.86
C LYS A 271 -12.59 12.71 -7.26
N PRO A 272 -13.16 13.82 -7.77
CA PRO A 272 -13.70 13.88 -9.12
C PRO A 272 -12.67 13.65 -10.23
N PHE A 273 -11.37 13.91 -10.00
CA PHE A 273 -10.34 13.58 -10.98
C PHE A 273 -10.20 12.07 -11.14
N PHE A 274 -10.00 11.33 -10.05
CA PHE A 274 -9.84 9.87 -10.08
C PHE A 274 -11.08 9.18 -10.60
N ALA A 275 -12.27 9.62 -10.14
CA ALA A 275 -13.55 9.09 -10.62
C ALA A 275 -13.68 9.25 -12.14
N ARG A 276 -13.37 10.44 -12.70
CA ARG A 276 -13.42 10.66 -14.15
C ARG A 276 -12.48 9.75 -14.94
N GLN A 277 -11.26 9.51 -14.46
CA GLN A 277 -10.35 8.59 -15.16
C GLN A 277 -10.83 7.14 -15.06
N ALA A 278 -11.34 6.71 -13.90
CA ALA A 278 -11.91 5.38 -13.73
C ALA A 278 -13.13 5.17 -14.64
N SER A 279 -14.03 6.15 -14.71
CA SER A 279 -15.19 6.11 -15.60
C SER A 279 -14.81 5.92 -17.07
N LYS A 280 -13.69 6.49 -17.54
CA LYS A 280 -13.23 6.23 -18.92
C LYS A 280 -12.94 4.76 -19.16
N ILE A 281 -12.22 4.10 -18.24
CA ILE A 281 -11.90 2.68 -18.36
C ILE A 281 -13.18 1.83 -18.30
N LEU A 282 -14.06 2.13 -17.33
CA LEU A 282 -15.32 1.41 -17.17
C LEU A 282 -16.21 1.51 -18.42
N LEU A 283 -16.33 2.71 -19.00
CA LEU A 283 -17.08 2.92 -20.25
C LEU A 283 -16.46 2.18 -21.43
N MET A 284 -15.12 2.19 -21.57
CA MET A 284 -14.44 1.44 -22.63
C MET A 284 -14.65 -0.07 -22.49
N LYS A 285 -14.67 -0.60 -21.25
CA LYS A 285 -14.94 -2.02 -20.96
C LYS A 285 -16.44 -2.35 -20.91
N LYS A 286 -17.34 -1.38 -21.11
CA LYS A 286 -18.81 -1.53 -20.98
C LYS A 286 -19.24 -2.10 -19.63
N ILE A 287 -18.57 -1.67 -18.56
CA ILE A 287 -18.89 -2.06 -17.18
C ILE A 287 -19.71 -0.94 -16.55
N GLU A 288 -20.99 -1.20 -16.28
CA GLU A 288 -21.94 -0.18 -15.82
C GLU A 288 -22.57 -0.50 -14.46
N ASP A 289 -22.75 -1.78 -14.13
CA ASP A 289 -23.38 -2.20 -12.90
C ASP A 289 -22.40 -2.27 -11.70
N GLN A 290 -22.93 -2.07 -10.51
CA GLN A 290 -22.16 -2.03 -9.27
C GLN A 290 -21.36 -3.31 -9.01
N THR A 291 -21.93 -4.48 -9.34
CA THR A 291 -21.29 -5.78 -9.12
C THR A 291 -20.05 -5.92 -9.97
N ASN A 292 -20.15 -5.65 -11.27
CA ASN A 292 -19.02 -5.72 -12.19
C ASN A 292 -17.98 -4.62 -11.94
N ILE A 293 -18.39 -3.44 -11.45
CA ILE A 293 -17.44 -2.41 -10.99
C ILE A 293 -16.62 -2.94 -9.80
N LEU A 294 -17.27 -3.61 -8.84
CA LEU A 294 -16.58 -4.19 -7.69
C LEU A 294 -15.62 -5.30 -8.13
N LYS A 295 -16.04 -6.20 -9.02
CA LYS A 295 -15.17 -7.23 -9.62
C LYS A 295 -13.96 -6.59 -10.31
N ALA A 296 -14.19 -5.63 -11.20
CA ALA A 296 -13.14 -4.91 -11.92
C ALA A 296 -12.14 -4.17 -11.01
N SER A 297 -12.57 -3.75 -9.81
CA SER A 297 -11.67 -3.13 -8.82
C SER A 297 -10.72 -4.13 -8.15
N GLN A 298 -11.06 -5.41 -8.19
CA GLN A 298 -10.32 -6.53 -7.58
C GLN A 298 -9.52 -7.33 -8.62
N ASP A 299 -9.93 -7.33 -9.89
CA ASP A 299 -9.33 -8.06 -11.02
C ASP A 299 -7.80 -7.96 -11.08
N PHE A 300 -7.23 -6.82 -10.71
CA PHE A 300 -5.77 -6.65 -10.73
C PHE A 300 -5.07 -7.59 -9.74
N LEU A 301 -5.52 -7.63 -8.47
CA LEU A 301 -4.88 -8.46 -7.44
C LEU A 301 -5.40 -9.90 -7.46
N TRP A 302 -6.67 -10.09 -7.83
CA TRP A 302 -7.39 -11.35 -7.66
C TRP A 302 -8.20 -11.76 -8.89
N PRO A 303 -7.61 -11.85 -10.09
CA PRO A 303 -8.34 -12.17 -11.31
C PRO A 303 -9.06 -13.52 -11.25
N GLU A 304 -8.51 -14.49 -10.51
CA GLU A 304 -9.10 -15.83 -10.35
C GLU A 304 -10.33 -15.89 -9.43
N ARG A 305 -10.65 -14.83 -8.67
CA ARG A 305 -11.85 -14.83 -7.81
C ARG A 305 -13.15 -14.82 -8.61
N HIS A 306 -13.09 -14.55 -9.91
CA HIS A 306 -14.26 -14.41 -10.77
C HIS A 306 -14.49 -15.61 -11.70
N SER A 307 -13.45 -16.41 -11.99
CA SER A 307 -13.55 -17.56 -12.90
C SER A 307 -14.44 -18.70 -12.38
N PHE A 308 -14.73 -18.74 -11.08
CA PHE A 308 -15.53 -19.83 -10.48
C PHE A 308 -17.04 -19.53 -10.39
N GLU A 309 -17.47 -18.28 -10.61
CA GLU A 309 -18.90 -17.92 -10.51
C GLU A 309 -19.66 -18.19 -11.83
N ASP A 310 -18.97 -18.13 -12.98
CA ASP A 310 -19.61 -18.33 -14.30
C ASP A 310 -19.78 -19.82 -14.70
N GLU A 311 -19.02 -20.75 -14.10
CA GLU A 311 -19.09 -22.18 -14.45
C GLU A 311 -20.15 -22.97 -13.65
N GLY A 312 -20.90 -22.33 -12.75
CA GLY A 312 -21.67 -23.03 -11.71
C GLY A 312 -23.20 -22.96 -11.76
N MET A 313 -23.82 -22.28 -12.74
CA MET A 313 -25.27 -21.96 -12.62
C MET A 313 -26.16 -22.20 -13.84
N GLU A 314 -25.67 -22.73 -14.97
CA GLU A 314 -26.53 -22.93 -16.16
C GLU A 314 -27.01 -24.38 -16.43
N ASP A 315 -26.43 -25.43 -15.85
CA ASP A 315 -26.68 -26.81 -16.34
C ASP A 315 -27.49 -27.76 -15.43
N TYR A 316 -28.16 -27.30 -14.37
CA TYR A 316 -28.92 -28.19 -13.46
C TYR A 316 -30.44 -28.00 -13.42
N PHE A 317 -31.03 -27.20 -14.32
CA PHE A 317 -32.49 -27.01 -14.41
C PHE A 317 -33.11 -27.40 -15.75
N GLU A 318 -32.62 -28.44 -16.41
CA GLU A 318 -33.36 -29.11 -17.50
C GLU A 318 -33.23 -30.64 -17.41
N ASP A 319 -33.89 -31.28 -16.43
CA ASP A 319 -34.62 -32.53 -16.70
C ASP A 319 -35.58 -32.88 -15.56
N GLY A 320 -36.73 -32.20 -15.54
CA GLY A 320 -37.88 -32.57 -14.71
C GLY A 320 -38.94 -33.29 -15.53
N SER A 321 -38.55 -34.26 -16.36
CA SER A 321 -39.49 -35.07 -17.13
C SER A 321 -40.23 -36.07 -16.22
N VAL A 322 -41.50 -35.72 -16.01
CA VAL A 322 -42.66 -36.50 -15.59
C VAL A 322 -42.51 -38.02 -15.75
N THR A 323 -42.63 -38.76 -14.64
CA THR A 323 -43.09 -40.15 -14.66
C THR A 323 -44.32 -40.32 -13.75
N GLU A 324 -45.50 -40.19 -14.35
CA GLU A 324 -46.75 -40.70 -13.79
C GLU A 324 -46.70 -42.23 -13.76
N HIS A 325 -46.71 -42.82 -12.57
CA HIS A 325 -47.02 -44.24 -12.39
C HIS A 325 -48.49 -44.40 -12.03
N SER A 326 -49.24 -44.90 -13.01
CA SER A 326 -50.60 -45.39 -12.91
C SER A 326 -50.61 -46.74 -12.16
N ALA A 327 -51.22 -46.75 -10.98
CA ALA A 327 -51.49 -47.97 -10.23
C ALA A 327 -52.75 -48.65 -10.78
N THR A 328 -52.59 -49.86 -11.29
CA THR A 328 -53.68 -50.80 -11.56
C THR A 328 -53.79 -51.80 -10.41
N THR A 329 -55.04 -52.12 -10.09
CA THR A 329 -55.59 -53.00 -9.06
C THR A 329 -55.04 -54.43 -9.01
N SER A 330 -54.93 -54.98 -7.79
CA SER A 330 -55.43 -56.31 -7.41
C SER A 330 -55.87 -56.29 -5.96
#